data_AF-A0A1S1TGT7-F1
#
_entry.id   AF-A0A1S1TGT7-F1
#
_cell.length_a   1.000
_cell.length_b   1.000
_cell.length_c   1.000
_cell.angle_alpha   90.00
_cell.angle_beta   90.00
_cell.angle_gamma   90.00
#
_symmetry.space_group_name_H-M   'P 1'
#
loop_
_entity.id
_entity.type
_entity.pdbx_description
1 polymer ?
#
loop_
_entity_poly.entity_id
_entity_poly.type
_entity_poly.pdbx_seq_one_letter_code
_entity_poly.pdbx_strand_id
1 'polypeptide(L)'
;MDAINIKKCTKCGGTRFNTWDRCMDCRNARGRVRQERMKANGGKHTAAEWKALLAASPVCAECKRPWDAIPKRPDPRYKHVWTKGHKIPIYHGGTDDISNIQAECYECNFEKNAGPLKRNP
;
A
#
# COMPACT_ATOMS: atom_id res chain seq x y z
N MET A 1 -37.26 -5.52 24.49
CA MET A 1 -36.49 -6.00 23.32
C MET A 1 -35.44 -4.96 23.05
N ASP A 2 -34.26 -5.12 23.65
CA ASP A 2 -33.21 -4.12 23.53
C ASP A 2 -32.64 -4.16 22.13
N ALA A 3 -32.70 -3.03 21.44
CA ALA A 3 -32.12 -2.90 20.12
C ALA A 3 -30.61 -3.17 20.22
N ILE A 4 -30.15 -4.28 19.63
CA ILE A 4 -28.72 -4.54 19.47
C ILE A 4 -28.15 -3.34 18.70
N ASN A 5 -27.31 -2.55 19.37
CA ASN A 5 -26.68 -1.39 18.75
C ASN A 5 -25.59 -1.88 17.78
N ILE A 6 -26.01 -2.21 16.56
CA ILE A 6 -25.10 -2.64 15.50
C ILE A 6 -24.34 -1.41 15.01
N LYS A 7 -23.02 -1.42 15.21
CA LYS A 7 -22.13 -0.38 14.67
C LYS A 7 -22.29 -0.26 13.15
N LYS A 8 -22.50 0.97 12.69
CA LYS A 8 -22.60 1.31 11.26
C LYS A 8 -21.43 2.20 10.84
N CYS A 9 -20.91 1.97 9.64
CA CYS A 9 -19.91 2.84 9.03
C CYS A 9 -20.54 4.18 8.66
N THR A 10 -19.97 5.28 9.14
CA THR A 10 -20.45 6.64 8.85
C THR A 10 -20.31 7.03 7.37
N LYS A 11 -19.46 6.32 6.61
CA LYS A 11 -19.24 6.60 5.18
C LYS A 11 -20.24 5.88 4.26
N CYS A 12 -20.54 4.60 4.53
CA CYS A 12 -21.32 3.77 3.61
C CYS A 12 -22.48 3.01 4.26
N GLY A 13 -22.72 3.19 5.56
CA GLY A 13 -23.77 2.50 6.32
C GLY A 13 -23.50 1.01 6.62
N GLY A 14 -22.43 0.43 6.07
CA GLY A 14 -22.08 -0.99 6.24
C GLY A 14 -21.73 -1.37 7.68
N THR A 15 -21.97 -2.63 8.04
CA THR A 15 -21.83 -3.17 9.40
C THR A 15 -20.64 -4.13 9.56
N ARG A 16 -19.90 -4.39 8.48
CA ARG A 16 -18.74 -5.29 8.50
C ARG A 16 -17.45 -4.54 8.85
N PHE A 17 -16.89 -4.82 10.02
CA PHE A 17 -15.62 -4.26 10.50
C PHE A 17 -14.60 -5.38 10.71
N ASN A 18 -13.32 -5.11 10.42
CA ASN A 18 -12.25 -6.03 10.77
C ASN A 18 -11.78 -5.83 12.22
N THR A 19 -10.80 -6.61 12.67
CA THR A 19 -10.19 -6.51 14.02
C THR A 19 -9.51 -5.17 14.32
N TRP A 20 -9.30 -4.33 13.31
CA TRP A 20 -8.74 -2.98 13.42
C TRP A 20 -9.81 -1.88 13.37
N ASP A 21 -11.07 -2.26 13.54
CA ASP A 21 -12.22 -1.38 13.50
C ASP A 21 -12.36 -0.57 12.19
N ARG A 22 -11.96 -1.18 11.07
CA ARG A 22 -12.08 -0.59 9.73
C ARG A 22 -13.20 -1.25 8.95
N CYS A 23 -14.09 -0.44 8.38
CA CYS A 23 -15.18 -0.91 7.52
C CYS A 23 -14.62 -1.68 6.31
N MET A 24 -14.98 -2.95 6.21
CA MET A 24 -14.53 -3.86 5.16
C MET A 24 -15.10 -3.48 3.79
N ASP A 25 -16.33 -2.98 3.73
CA ASP A 25 -16.97 -2.57 2.47
C ASP A 25 -16.22 -1.38 1.85
N CYS A 26 -15.94 -0.36 2.66
CA CYS A 26 -15.12 0.78 2.26
C CYS A 26 -13.71 0.37 1.84
N ARG A 27 -13.08 -0.56 2.58
CA ARG A 27 -11.74 -1.09 2.23
C ARG A 27 -11.76 -1.81 0.88
N ASN A 28 -12.74 -2.67 0.65
CA ASN A 28 -12.87 -3.45 -0.58
C ASN A 28 -13.17 -2.53 -1.77
N ALA A 29 -14.02 -1.51 -1.58
CA ALA A 29 -14.29 -0.50 -2.61
C ALA A 29 -13.03 0.27 -3.03
N ARG A 30 -12.21 0.73 -2.07
CA ARG A 30 -10.89 1.33 -2.38
C ARG A 30 -9.96 0.37 -3.10
N GLY A 31 -9.98 -0.91 -2.71
CA GLY A 31 -9.24 -1.97 -3.39
C GLY A 31 -9.60 -2.08 -4.86
N ARG A 32 -10.90 -2.15 -5.20
CA ARG A 32 -11.38 -2.20 -6.58
C ARG A 32 -10.94 -0.99 -7.40
N VAL A 33 -11.15 0.22 -6.88
CA VAL A 33 -10.72 1.46 -7.56
C VAL A 33 -9.20 1.46 -7.82
N ARG A 34 -8.39 0.97 -6.88
CA ARG A 34 -6.94 0.85 -7.09
C ARG A 34 -6.61 -0.16 -8.19
N GLN A 35 -7.28 -1.30 -8.23
CA GLN A 35 -7.06 -2.32 -9.27
C GLN A 35 -7.47 -1.82 -10.66
N GLU A 36 -8.59 -1.11 -10.75
CA GLU A 36 -9.03 -0.46 -12.00
C GLU A 36 -7.98 0.55 -12.50
N ARG A 37 -7.42 1.38 -11.60
CA ARG A 37 -6.33 2.30 -11.94
C ARG A 37 -5.05 1.59 -12.37
N MET A 38 -4.64 0.52 -11.66
CA MET A 38 -3.48 -0.26 -12.09
C MET A 38 -3.67 -0.82 -13.51
N LYS A 39 -4.86 -1.35 -13.80
CA LYS A 39 -5.19 -1.84 -15.14
C LYS A 39 -5.17 -0.72 -16.19
N ALA A 40 -5.71 0.45 -15.87
CA ALA A 40 -5.78 1.59 -16.78
C ALA A 40 -4.41 2.24 -17.03
N ASN A 41 -3.60 2.41 -15.99
CA ASN A 41 -2.24 2.96 -16.11
C ASN A 41 -1.30 1.98 -16.82
N GLY A 42 -1.58 0.68 -16.70
CA GLY A 42 -0.80 -0.36 -17.34
C GLY A 42 0.54 -0.61 -16.67
N GLY A 43 1.43 -1.24 -17.42
CA GLY A 43 2.72 -1.69 -16.96
C GLY A 43 2.67 -3.00 -16.20
N LYS A 44 3.80 -3.72 -16.22
CA LYS A 44 3.99 -4.98 -15.49
C LYS A 44 5.46 -5.16 -15.16
N HIS A 45 5.73 -5.96 -14.13
CA HIS A 45 7.07 -6.45 -13.85
C HIS A 45 7.03 -7.91 -13.37
N THR A 46 8.11 -8.61 -13.64
CA THR A 46 8.35 -9.98 -13.25
C THR A 46 8.95 -10.07 -11.85
N ALA A 47 8.95 -11.28 -11.29
CA ALA A 47 9.65 -11.55 -10.04
C ALA A 47 11.18 -11.36 -10.18
N ALA A 48 11.74 -11.65 -11.36
CA ALA A 48 13.17 -11.50 -11.63
C ALA A 48 13.59 -10.02 -11.65
N GLU A 49 12.83 -9.17 -12.34
CA GLU A 49 13.04 -7.72 -12.35
C GLU A 49 12.98 -7.13 -10.95
N TRP A 50 12.00 -7.53 -10.14
CA TRP A 50 11.94 -7.09 -8.75
C TRP A 50 13.15 -7.53 -7.93
N LYS A 51 13.58 -8.79 -8.06
CA LYS A 51 14.76 -9.29 -7.33
C LYS A 51 16.02 -8.53 -7.73
N ALA A 52 16.20 -8.25 -9.02
CA ALA A 52 17.33 -7.46 -9.53
C ALA A 52 17.29 -6.03 -8.98
N LEU A 53 16.13 -5.36 -9.02
CA LEU A 53 15.96 -4.02 -8.45
C LEU A 53 16.26 -3.98 -6.96
N LEU A 54 15.76 -4.97 -6.19
CA LEU A 54 15.99 -5.05 -4.76
C LEU A 54 17.48 -5.29 -4.43
N ALA A 55 18.15 -6.17 -5.18
CA ALA A 55 19.58 -6.43 -5.01
C ALA A 55 20.43 -5.18 -5.31
N ALA A 56 20.01 -4.37 -6.29
CA ALA A 56 20.65 -3.11 -6.63
C ALA A 56 20.28 -1.94 -5.68
N SER A 57 19.37 -2.16 -4.73
CA SER A 57 18.89 -1.15 -3.79
C SER A 57 19.33 -1.49 -2.36
N PRO A 58 20.53 -1.11 -1.90
CA PRO A 58 21.00 -1.45 -0.55
C PRO A 58 20.27 -0.70 0.58
N VAL A 59 19.50 0.33 0.23
CA VAL A 59 18.81 1.22 1.15
C VAL A 59 17.38 1.50 0.68
N CYS A 60 16.53 1.96 1.60
CA CYS A 60 15.20 2.48 1.27
C CYS A 60 15.29 3.65 0.28
N ALA A 61 14.53 3.61 -0.81
CA ALA A 61 14.51 4.67 -1.81
C ALA A 61 14.05 6.03 -1.25
N GLU A 62 13.19 6.03 -0.24
CA GLU A 62 12.63 7.24 0.39
C GLU A 62 13.56 7.74 1.52
N CYS A 63 13.70 6.99 2.62
CA CYS A 63 14.44 7.46 3.81
C CYS A 63 15.95 7.12 3.84
N LYS A 64 16.47 6.42 2.82
CA LYS A 64 17.90 6.06 2.67
C LYS A 64 18.50 5.21 3.80
N ARG A 65 17.70 4.71 4.76
CA ARG A 65 18.17 3.74 5.76
C ARG A 65 18.56 2.42 5.10
N PRO A 66 19.68 1.79 5.49
CA PRO A 66 20.02 0.43 5.06
C PRO A 66 19.03 -0.57 5.66
N TRP A 67 18.83 -1.71 4.97
CA TRP A 67 17.77 -2.66 5.33
C TRP A 67 17.92 -3.30 6.72
N ASP A 68 19.15 -3.46 7.19
CA ASP A 68 19.48 -3.99 8.51
C ASP A 68 19.15 -3.01 9.65
N ALA A 69 19.14 -1.71 9.38
CA ALA A 69 18.74 -0.68 10.33
C ALA A 69 17.22 -0.47 10.42
N ILE A 70 16.42 -1.12 9.56
CA ILE A 70 14.97 -0.98 9.58
C ILE A 70 14.37 -2.01 10.55
N PRO A 71 13.53 -1.59 11.51
CA PRO A 71 12.94 -2.52 12.46
C PRO A 71 12.07 -3.56 11.74
N LYS A 72 11.99 -4.77 12.31
CA LYS A 72 11.03 -5.78 11.84
C LYS A 72 9.61 -5.25 11.98
N ARG A 73 8.73 -5.70 11.09
CA ARG A 73 7.33 -5.28 11.11
C ARG A 73 6.63 -5.81 12.36
N PRO A 74 5.71 -5.05 12.96
CA PRO A 74 4.94 -5.50 14.12
C PRO A 74 4.11 -6.76 13.87
N ASP A 75 3.56 -6.90 12.65
CA ASP A 75 2.81 -8.11 12.26
C ASP A 75 3.78 -9.17 11.71
N PRO A 76 3.94 -10.32 12.40
CA PRO A 76 4.93 -11.34 12.06
C PRO A 76 4.64 -12.06 10.73
N ARG A 77 3.44 -11.88 10.16
CA ARG A 77 3.13 -12.39 8.82
C ARG A 77 4.07 -11.83 7.76
N TYR A 78 4.60 -10.63 7.97
CA TYR A 78 5.45 -9.95 7.01
C TYR A 78 6.93 -10.17 7.33
N LYS A 79 7.57 -11.02 6.53
CA LYS A 79 8.96 -11.48 6.74
C LYS A 79 10.05 -10.47 6.38
N HIS A 80 9.71 -9.41 5.66
CA HIS A 80 10.67 -8.48 5.09
C HIS A 80 10.34 -7.04 5.45
N VAL A 81 11.38 -6.23 5.67
CA VAL A 81 11.24 -4.80 6.00
C VAL A 81 10.94 -3.95 4.75
N TRP A 82 11.27 -4.45 3.57
CA TRP A 82 11.03 -3.77 2.29
C TRP A 82 9.65 -4.08 1.69
N THR A 83 9.23 -3.21 0.79
CA THR A 83 8.02 -3.26 -0.05
C THR A 83 8.33 -2.82 -1.47
N LYS A 84 7.45 -3.17 -2.40
CA LYS A 84 7.40 -2.58 -3.74
C LYS A 84 6.60 -1.28 -3.68
N GLY A 85 7.29 -0.15 -3.65
CA GLY A 85 6.67 1.16 -3.80
C GLY A 85 6.62 1.60 -5.26
N HIS A 86 5.81 2.61 -5.54
CA HIS A 86 5.76 3.27 -6.85
C HIS A 86 6.36 4.67 -6.74
N LYS A 87 7.29 5.03 -7.64
CA LYS A 87 7.89 6.38 -7.71
C LYS A 87 6.79 7.41 -7.93
N ILE A 88 5.99 7.22 -8.99
CA ILE A 88 4.72 7.91 -9.21
C ILE A 88 3.60 7.01 -8.68
N PRO A 89 2.82 7.44 -7.68
CA PRO A 89 1.71 6.64 -7.17
C PRO A 89 0.68 6.27 -8.26
N ILE A 90 0.10 5.08 -8.17
CA ILE A 90 -0.95 4.61 -9.09
C ILE A 90 -2.11 5.61 -9.22
N TYR A 91 -2.49 6.29 -8.13
CA TYR A 91 -3.58 7.27 -8.17
C TYR A 91 -3.22 8.59 -8.88
N HIS A 92 -1.94 8.82 -9.13
CA HIS A 92 -1.41 9.92 -9.95
C HIS A 92 -1.05 9.49 -11.37
N GLY A 93 -1.47 8.29 -11.80
CA GLY A 93 -1.21 7.80 -13.15
C GLY A 93 0.09 6.99 -13.29
N GLY A 94 0.80 6.69 -12.19
CA GLY A 94 1.99 5.84 -12.28
C GLY A 94 1.66 4.40 -12.70
N THR A 95 2.56 3.76 -13.46
CA THR A 95 2.39 2.39 -13.99
C THR A 95 2.92 1.34 -13.02
N ASP A 96 2.63 0.06 -13.25
CA ASP A 96 3.24 -1.06 -12.52
C ASP A 96 4.52 -1.61 -13.19
N ASP A 97 5.09 -0.88 -14.15
CA ASP A 97 6.36 -1.22 -14.79
C ASP A 97 7.52 -1.11 -13.82
N ILE A 98 8.54 -1.95 -14.01
CA ILE A 98 9.74 -1.94 -13.15
C ILE A 98 10.41 -0.56 -13.09
N SER A 99 10.32 0.24 -14.17
CA SER A 99 10.84 1.60 -14.23
C SER A 99 10.17 2.56 -13.23
N ASN A 100 8.91 2.31 -12.87
CA ASN A 100 8.16 3.07 -11.86
C ASN A 100 8.19 2.40 -10.47
N ILE A 101 8.67 1.16 -10.34
CA ILE A 101 8.85 0.50 -9.04
C ILE A 101 10.13 0.99 -8.36
N GLN A 102 10.10 1.06 -7.04
CA GLN A 102 11.27 1.28 -6.20
C GLN A 102 11.19 0.45 -4.91
N ALA A 103 12.34 0.08 -4.36
CA ALA A 103 12.40 -0.60 -3.07
C ALA A 103 12.24 0.41 -1.93
N GLU A 104 11.12 0.33 -1.22
CA GLU A 104 10.82 1.21 -0.08
C GLU A 104 10.75 0.39 1.20
N CYS A 105 11.06 0.97 2.35
CA CYS A 105 10.75 0.33 3.62
C CYS A 105 9.25 0.42 3.92
N TYR A 106 8.75 -0.48 4.77
CA TYR A 106 7.33 -0.53 5.07
C TYR A 106 6.81 0.74 5.74
N GLU A 107 7.62 1.41 6.57
CA GLU A 107 7.24 2.65 7.24
C GLU A 107 6.99 3.75 6.19
N CYS A 108 7.96 4.01 5.31
CA CYS A 108 7.84 5.01 4.26
C CYS A 108 6.73 4.68 3.26
N ASN A 109 6.64 3.44 2.79
CA ASN A 109 5.59 3.07 1.83
C ASN A 109 4.19 3.20 2.45
N PHE A 110 4.03 2.88 3.74
CA PHE A 110 2.74 3.01 4.40
C PHE A 110 2.39 4.48 4.64
N GLU A 111 3.35 5.29 5.08
CA GLU A 111 3.18 6.73 5.27
C GLU A 111 2.84 7.45 3.96
N LYS A 112 3.58 7.17 2.89
CA LYS A 112 3.34 7.74 1.54
C LYS A 112 1.94 7.43 0.99
N ASN A 113 1.39 6.28 1.38
CA ASN A 113 0.05 5.86 0.98
C ASN A 113 -1.01 6.07 2.09
N ALA A 114 -0.65 6.70 3.20
CA ALA A 114 -1.55 7.03 4.29
C ALA A 114 -2.27 8.36 4.04
N GLY A 115 -3.44 8.50 4.65
CA GLY A 115 -4.19 9.75 4.63
C GLY A 115 -5.02 9.99 3.37
N PRO A 116 -5.62 11.20 3.26
CA PRO A 116 -6.39 11.59 2.09
C PRO A 116 -5.47 11.71 0.87
N LEU A 117 -5.97 11.27 -0.29
CA LEU A 117 -5.24 11.40 -1.57
C LEU A 117 -5.07 12.90 -1.88
N LYS A 118 -3.89 13.45 -1.65
CA LYS A 118 -3.56 14.82 -2.04
C LYS A 118 -3.15 14.81 -3.51
N ARG A 119 -3.81 15.60 -4.35
CA ARG A 119 -3.23 16.00 -5.64
C ARG A 119 -2.25 17.11 -5.32
N ASN A 120 -0.95 16.86 -5.45
CA ASN A 120 -0.03 17.98 -5.62
C ASN A 120 -0.40 18.63 -6.97
N PRO A 121 -0.55 19.97 -7.01
CA PRO A 121 -0.84 20.72 -8.23
C PRO A 121 0.27 20.54 -9.27
#